data_AF-A0AA43CBE4-F1
#
_entry.id   AF-A0AA43CBE4-F1
#
_cell.length_a   1.000
_cell.length_b   1.000
_cell.length_c   1.000
_cell.angle_alpha   90.00
_cell.angle_beta   90.00
_cell.angle_gamma   90.00
#
_symmetry.space_group_name_H-M   'P 1'
#
loop_
_entity.id
_entity.type
_entity.pdbx_description
1 polymer ?
#
loop_
_entity_poly.entity_id
_entity_poly.type
_entity_poly.pdbx_seq_one_letter_code
_entity_poly.pdbx_strand_id
1 'polypeptide(L)'
;MNAIKGSSWRRLVIGGVLLLAGILVPGIHAAPVLTSITIDGNMSDWSSVLANPSQVSLDGPAGTNPDLDAPIQSTGRDLSAFAWTYDSSYFYMYVRRVGSSKNRQEFWFYLDLNGDQLMQSGEKVFHVSWWGKNRKTVSEIHNYVAVAGAGDPLVGGGGMADGYTMPGSITLVSSIETLYGGTSSGMEMESRVSWSTLGVPAPMPFYFHVSTSNGANIPTQIDDNLGGPGGTIGSTFTPGVMFTPDRSTTVTSGGQVVVAHVLTNTGSGTDTFELTDADVGDFSPSLIDYFNDLDGDQVLDVGEPALTDTDGDGVVDSGPLAASSTINLLVRVTVPGGLGDGDTSTTTLTATSNLTPGTTDNVDITLLVATPQVTLVKSVNLATAAPGDALTYTLDFVSNGTTTAYNVAIVDSVPPECQFETGTAMGTGTLIEFSHDGGTTFDAVDNAPVTHVRWTVAAPLAPGDTGSVSYQARVQ
;
A
#
# COMPACT_ATOMS: atom_id res chain seq x y z
N MET A 1 45.81 44.03 -35.43
CA MET A 1 45.99 42.76 -34.70
C MET A 1 44.94 42.74 -33.59
N ASN A 2 43.79 42.14 -33.87
CA ASN A 2 42.62 42.12 -32.99
C ASN A 2 42.66 40.89 -32.11
N ALA A 3 42.63 41.08 -30.79
CA ALA A 3 42.56 39.99 -29.81
C ALA A 3 41.16 39.96 -29.15
N ILE A 4 40.45 38.87 -29.45
CA ILE A 4 39.68 38.01 -28.52
C ILE A 4 38.63 38.70 -27.63
N LYS A 5 37.35 38.62 -28.04
CA LYS A 5 36.19 38.66 -27.15
C LYS A 5 35.69 37.21 -26.95
N GLY A 6 35.89 36.65 -25.76
CA GLY A 6 35.16 35.47 -25.30
C GLY A 6 33.89 35.90 -24.58
N SER A 7 32.72 35.63 -25.15
CA SER A 7 31.43 35.78 -24.46
C SER A 7 31.15 34.51 -23.65
N SER A 8 31.13 34.61 -22.31
CA SER A 8 30.68 33.51 -21.46
C SER A 8 29.14 33.46 -21.48
N TRP A 9 28.61 32.31 -21.88
CA TRP A 9 27.20 31.99 -21.70
C TRP A 9 27.00 31.54 -20.25
N ARG A 10 26.26 32.32 -19.46
CA ARG A 10 25.82 31.92 -18.13
C ARG A 10 24.74 30.84 -18.31
N ARG A 11 25.07 29.60 -17.94
CA ARG A 11 24.09 28.52 -17.78
C ARG A 11 23.14 28.89 -16.63
N LEU A 12 21.86 29.05 -16.94
CA LEU A 12 20.79 29.13 -15.95
C LEU A 12 20.58 27.72 -15.40
N VAL A 13 21.14 27.44 -14.23
CA VAL A 13 20.81 26.24 -13.46
C VAL A 13 19.49 26.52 -12.77
N ILE A 14 18.40 25.95 -13.29
CA ILE A 14 17.12 25.89 -12.57
C ILE A 14 17.33 24.87 -11.46
N GLY A 15 17.65 25.35 -10.27
CA GLY A 15 17.67 24.53 -9.06
C GLY A 15 16.25 24.12 -8.74
N GLY A 16 15.91 22.87 -9.05
CA GLY A 16 14.70 22.22 -8.53
C GLY A 16 14.76 22.24 -7.01
N VAL A 17 13.83 22.98 -6.41
CA VAL A 17 13.58 22.90 -4.98
C VAL A 17 12.95 21.53 -4.75
N LEU A 18 13.77 20.56 -4.32
CA LEU A 18 13.27 19.37 -3.64
C LEU A 18 12.60 19.86 -2.36
N LEU A 19 11.28 20.04 -2.40
CA LEU A 19 10.48 19.90 -1.21
C LEU A 19 10.62 18.44 -0.77
N LEU A 20 11.55 18.15 0.15
CA LEU A 20 11.37 17.01 1.03
C LEU A 20 10.11 17.30 1.85
N ALA A 21 8.95 16.88 1.34
CA ALA A 21 7.85 16.57 2.22
C ALA A 21 8.40 15.52 3.20
N GLY A 22 8.51 15.89 4.47
CA GLY A 22 8.86 14.92 5.49
C GLY A 22 7.79 13.85 5.46
N ILE A 23 8.12 12.67 4.93
CA ILE A 23 7.28 11.49 5.03
C ILE A 23 7.08 11.29 6.53
N LEU A 24 5.84 11.49 6.99
CA LEU A 24 5.44 11.10 8.32
C LEU A 24 5.45 9.57 8.29
N VAL A 25 6.59 8.96 8.60
CA VAL A 25 6.69 7.50 8.69
C VAL A 25 5.70 7.08 9.78
N PRO A 26 4.65 6.30 9.47
CA PRO A 26 3.77 5.76 10.49
C PRO A 26 4.65 5.07 11.53
N GLY A 27 4.49 5.44 12.80
CA GLY A 27 5.28 4.84 13.87
C GLY A 27 5.02 3.33 13.89
N ILE A 28 6.07 2.53 13.88
CA ILE A 28 5.95 1.08 14.06
C ILE A 28 5.36 0.83 15.44
N HIS A 29 4.22 0.14 15.51
CA HIS A 29 3.61 -0.24 16.78
C HIS A 29 4.46 -1.31 17.45
N ALA A 30 4.73 -1.13 18.74
CA ALA A 30 5.44 -2.15 19.53
C ALA A 30 4.59 -3.43 19.58
N ALA A 31 5.20 -4.55 19.20
CA ALA A 31 4.56 -5.87 19.30
C ALA A 31 4.14 -6.18 20.75
N PRO A 32 3.03 -6.91 20.95
CA PRO A 32 2.62 -7.32 22.28
C PRO A 32 3.62 -8.33 22.87
N VAL A 33 3.78 -8.28 24.18
CA VAL A 33 4.46 -9.29 24.98
C VAL A 33 3.51 -10.46 25.16
N LEU A 34 3.82 -11.58 24.50
CA LEU A 34 3.06 -12.82 24.57
C LEU A 34 3.74 -13.79 25.53
N THR A 35 3.08 -14.10 26.65
CA THR A 35 3.63 -14.97 27.69
C THR A 35 2.52 -15.79 28.36
N SER A 36 2.87 -17.00 28.79
CA SER A 36 2.00 -17.78 29.66
C SER A 36 1.94 -17.16 31.06
N ILE A 37 0.75 -17.16 31.66
CA ILE A 37 0.51 -16.70 33.02
C ILE A 37 0.05 -17.88 33.88
N THR A 38 0.56 -17.96 35.10
CA THR A 38 0.12 -18.94 36.09
C THR A 38 -0.95 -18.32 36.98
N ILE A 39 -2.19 -18.85 36.94
CA ILE A 39 -3.30 -18.30 37.73
C ILE A 39 -3.18 -18.74 39.21
N ASP A 40 -2.39 -18.02 39.99
CA ASP A 40 -2.06 -18.32 41.40
C ASP A 40 -2.19 -17.12 42.36
N GLY A 41 -2.55 -15.95 41.84
CA GLY A 41 -2.70 -14.70 42.58
C GLY A 41 -1.39 -13.95 42.82
N ASN A 42 -0.30 -14.31 42.12
CA ASN A 42 0.99 -13.61 42.15
C ASN A 42 1.29 -12.94 40.80
N MET A 43 1.08 -11.62 40.73
CA MET A 43 1.20 -10.81 39.50
C MET A 43 2.64 -10.61 38.98
N SER A 44 3.62 -11.38 39.45
CA SER A 44 5.03 -11.21 39.05
C SER A 44 5.30 -11.55 37.59
N ASP A 45 4.56 -12.52 37.03
CA ASP A 45 4.63 -12.94 35.62
C ASP A 45 3.95 -11.94 34.66
N TRP A 46 3.17 -10.98 35.18
CA TRP A 46 2.59 -9.87 34.42
C TRP A 46 3.53 -8.69 34.21
N SER A 47 4.67 -8.65 34.89
CA SER A 47 5.53 -7.45 34.96
C SER A 47 5.96 -6.89 33.60
N SER A 48 6.26 -7.75 32.63
CA SER A 48 6.62 -7.35 31.26
C SER A 48 5.42 -6.87 30.44
N VAL A 49 4.25 -7.50 30.61
CA VAL A 49 2.99 -7.12 29.95
C VAL A 49 2.53 -5.75 30.47
N LEU A 50 2.56 -5.54 31.79
CA LEU A 50 2.17 -4.28 32.42
C LEU A 50 3.10 -3.10 32.09
N ALA A 51 4.31 -3.37 31.59
CA ALA A 51 5.23 -2.35 31.10
C ALA A 51 4.93 -1.94 29.65
N ASN A 52 4.12 -2.70 28.91
CA ASN A 52 3.78 -2.42 27.52
C ASN A 52 2.48 -1.61 27.41
N PRO A 53 2.53 -0.31 27.05
CA PRO A 53 1.34 0.53 27.02
C PRO A 53 0.30 0.13 25.95
N SER A 54 0.66 -0.69 24.94
CA SER A 54 -0.32 -1.20 23.97
C SER A 54 -1.21 -2.31 24.53
N GLN A 55 -0.80 -2.95 25.62
CA GLN A 55 -1.53 -4.05 26.27
C GLN A 55 -2.21 -3.64 27.58
N VAL A 56 -2.06 -2.39 28.00
CA VAL A 56 -2.56 -1.89 29.29
C VAL A 56 -3.53 -0.75 29.08
N SER A 57 -4.78 -1.02 29.39
CA SER A 57 -5.79 0.02 29.55
C SER A 57 -5.77 0.51 30.99
N LEU A 58 -5.74 1.82 31.17
CA LEU A 58 -5.83 2.47 32.47
C LEU A 58 -7.16 3.20 32.57
N ASP A 59 -7.75 3.13 33.75
CA ASP A 59 -9.08 3.65 34.06
C ASP A 59 -9.13 4.20 35.50
N GLY A 60 -10.24 4.82 35.87
CA GLY A 60 -10.47 5.36 37.21
C GLY A 60 -9.73 6.69 37.46
N PRO A 61 -9.88 7.32 38.65
CA PRO A 61 -9.27 8.60 38.99
C PRO A 61 -7.72 8.58 39.07
N ALA A 62 -7.10 7.43 38.82
CA ALA A 62 -5.66 7.21 38.78
C ALA A 62 -5.08 7.16 37.34
N GLY A 63 -5.92 7.16 36.31
CA GLY A 63 -5.52 7.25 34.90
C GLY A 63 -5.17 8.68 34.47
N THR A 64 -4.40 8.82 33.39
CA THR A 64 -4.14 10.13 32.74
C THR A 64 -5.27 10.56 31.80
N ASN A 65 -6.22 9.67 31.51
CA ASN A 65 -7.36 9.91 30.63
C ASN A 65 -8.61 10.24 31.46
N PRO A 66 -9.59 10.97 30.89
CA PRO A 66 -10.88 11.17 31.55
C PRO A 66 -11.57 9.82 31.71
N ASP A 67 -11.82 9.42 32.95
CA ASP A 67 -12.74 8.35 33.35
C ASP A 67 -14.17 8.86 33.08
N LEU A 68 -14.84 8.29 32.08
CA LEU A 68 -16.06 8.85 31.49
C LEU A 68 -17.33 8.38 32.20
N ASP A 69 -17.29 7.29 32.97
CA ASP A 69 -18.39 6.86 33.83
C ASP A 69 -18.24 7.23 35.32
N ALA A 70 -17.15 7.90 35.70
CA ALA A 70 -17.05 8.52 37.00
C ALA A 70 -18.04 9.69 37.24
N PRO A 71 -18.55 9.83 38.49
CA PRO A 71 -18.38 8.88 39.59
C PRO A 71 -19.30 7.67 39.43
N ILE A 72 -18.77 6.46 39.67
CA ILE A 72 -19.57 5.24 39.61
C ILE A 72 -20.64 5.19 40.73
N GLN A 73 -21.74 4.49 40.46
CA GLN A 73 -22.90 4.44 41.35
C GLN A 73 -22.65 3.63 42.64
N SER A 74 -21.65 2.75 42.65
CA SER A 74 -21.41 1.81 43.73
C SER A 74 -20.00 1.96 44.31
N THR A 75 -19.86 2.01 45.64
CA THR A 75 -18.55 2.22 46.26
C THR A 75 -17.64 1.00 46.09
N GLY A 76 -16.48 1.23 45.46
CA GLY A 76 -15.37 0.28 45.40
C GLY A 76 -15.49 -0.83 44.37
N ARG A 77 -16.08 -0.52 43.22
CA ARG A 77 -16.15 -1.39 42.04
C ARG A 77 -15.56 -0.71 40.80
N ASP A 78 -14.71 0.27 41.04
CA ASP A 78 -14.06 1.09 40.04
C ASP A 78 -12.93 0.30 39.36
N LEU A 79 -12.92 0.16 38.04
CA LEU A 79 -11.80 -0.39 37.29
C LEU A 79 -10.66 0.61 37.26
N SER A 80 -9.43 0.12 37.29
CA SER A 80 -8.26 1.02 37.19
C SER A 80 -7.17 0.54 36.27
N ALA A 81 -7.16 -0.75 35.97
CA ALA A 81 -6.36 -1.27 34.90
C ALA A 81 -6.94 -2.58 34.38
N PHE A 82 -6.81 -2.77 33.07
CA PHE A 82 -6.95 -4.04 32.41
C PHE A 82 -5.70 -4.30 31.58
N ALA A 83 -5.22 -5.54 31.58
CA ALA A 83 -4.16 -5.95 30.69
C ALA A 83 -4.38 -7.37 30.19
N TRP A 84 -3.76 -7.70 29.06
CA TRP A 84 -3.96 -8.98 28.41
C TRP A 84 -2.67 -9.52 27.79
N THR A 85 -2.59 -10.85 27.71
CA THR A 85 -1.55 -11.58 26.98
C THR A 85 -2.10 -12.95 26.57
N TYR A 86 -1.37 -13.69 25.74
CA TYR A 86 -1.78 -15.03 25.36
C TYR A 86 -0.61 -15.94 25.02
N ASP A 87 -0.89 -17.23 25.05
CA ASP A 87 -0.07 -18.27 24.44
C ASP A 87 -0.90 -19.12 23.47
N SER A 88 -0.37 -20.25 23.03
CA SER A 88 -1.06 -21.17 22.11
C SER A 88 -2.32 -21.83 22.68
N SER A 89 -2.53 -21.79 24.00
CA SER A 89 -3.60 -22.49 24.70
C SER A 89 -4.63 -21.55 25.32
N TYR A 90 -4.18 -20.42 25.87
CA TYR A 90 -5.02 -19.52 26.66
C TYR A 90 -4.84 -18.06 26.26
N PHE A 91 -5.94 -17.32 26.35
CA PHE A 91 -5.97 -15.87 26.51
C PHE A 91 -6.04 -15.55 28.01
N TYR A 92 -5.15 -14.67 28.47
CA TYR A 92 -4.97 -14.31 29.88
C TYR A 92 -5.36 -12.85 30.09
N MET A 93 -6.01 -12.59 31.22
CA MET A 93 -6.46 -11.25 31.59
C MET A 93 -6.04 -10.91 33.00
N TYR A 94 -5.52 -9.70 33.15
CA TYR A 94 -5.25 -9.04 34.42
C TYR A 94 -6.26 -7.92 34.62
N VAL A 95 -6.76 -7.79 35.83
CA VAL A 95 -7.60 -6.66 36.23
C VAL A 95 -7.13 -6.09 37.56
N ARG A 96 -7.12 -4.77 37.64
CA ARG A 96 -6.98 -4.03 38.90
C ARG A 96 -8.18 -3.14 39.13
N ARG A 97 -8.70 -3.16 40.35
CA ARG A 97 -9.82 -2.31 40.80
C ARG A 97 -9.40 -1.32 41.87
N VAL A 98 -10.23 -0.31 42.12
CA VAL A 98 -10.08 0.68 43.20
C VAL A 98 -11.28 0.64 44.16
N GLY A 99 -11.02 0.99 45.42
CA GLY A 99 -12.04 1.30 46.43
C GLY A 99 -12.53 0.15 47.32
N SER A 100 -12.67 -1.10 46.84
CA SER A 100 -13.00 -2.25 47.72
C SER A 100 -12.10 -3.46 47.50
N SER A 101 -11.33 -3.82 48.52
CA SER A 101 -10.53 -5.06 48.53
C SER A 101 -11.30 -6.32 48.90
N LYS A 102 -12.57 -6.19 49.32
CA LYS A 102 -13.31 -7.28 49.99
C LYS A 102 -14.58 -7.72 49.28
N ASN A 103 -15.20 -6.83 48.51
CA ASN A 103 -16.48 -7.12 47.88
C ASN A 103 -16.32 -8.07 46.69
N ARG A 104 -17.38 -8.84 46.44
CA ARG A 104 -17.57 -9.55 45.18
C ARG A 104 -17.83 -8.54 44.07
N GLN A 105 -17.25 -8.80 42.92
CA GLN A 105 -17.50 -8.06 41.69
C GLN A 105 -17.54 -9.04 40.52
N GLU A 106 -18.43 -8.78 39.58
CA GLU A 106 -18.50 -9.52 38.32
C GLU A 106 -17.77 -8.71 37.25
N PHE A 107 -16.97 -9.40 36.44
CA PHE A 107 -16.22 -8.82 35.32
C PHE A 107 -16.68 -9.49 34.04
N TRP A 108 -17.00 -8.67 33.05
CA TRP A 108 -17.55 -9.08 31.76
C TRP A 108 -16.59 -8.66 30.67
N PHE A 109 -16.11 -9.63 29.90
CA PHE A 109 -15.24 -9.40 28.76
C PHE A 109 -16.03 -9.79 27.51
N TYR A 110 -16.54 -8.80 26.80
CA TYR A 110 -17.23 -8.98 25.53
C TYR A 110 -16.16 -9.15 24.46
N LEU A 111 -16.18 -10.28 23.75
CA LEU A 111 -15.14 -10.66 22.80
C LEU A 111 -15.76 -10.72 21.40
N ASP A 112 -15.44 -9.71 20.59
CA ASP A 112 -15.75 -9.69 19.16
C ASP A 112 -14.64 -10.45 18.44
N LEU A 113 -14.84 -11.75 18.34
CA LEU A 113 -13.88 -12.68 17.76
C LEU A 113 -13.87 -12.64 16.23
N ASN A 114 -14.82 -11.95 15.60
CA ASN A 114 -14.91 -11.89 14.14
C ASN A 114 -14.27 -10.61 13.57
N GLY A 115 -14.05 -9.59 14.40
CA GLY A 115 -13.32 -8.39 14.04
C GLY A 115 -14.17 -7.28 13.40
N ASP A 116 -15.50 -7.40 13.38
CA ASP A 116 -16.40 -6.42 12.76
C ASP A 116 -16.78 -5.24 13.68
N GLN A 117 -16.28 -5.26 14.91
CA GLN A 117 -16.52 -4.28 15.98
C GLN A 117 -17.96 -4.26 16.52
N LEU A 118 -18.74 -5.31 16.24
CA LEU A 118 -20.14 -5.46 16.66
C LEU A 118 -20.31 -6.74 17.47
N MET A 119 -20.80 -6.62 18.71
CA MET A 119 -21.21 -7.78 19.49
C MET A 119 -22.54 -8.33 18.98
N GLN A 120 -22.49 -9.48 18.32
CA GLN A 120 -23.66 -10.17 17.75
C GLN A 120 -24.20 -11.25 18.68
N SER A 121 -25.47 -11.65 18.46
CA SER A 121 -26.07 -12.74 19.24
C SER A 121 -25.34 -14.06 18.99
N GLY A 122 -24.86 -14.71 20.05
CA GLY A 122 -24.09 -15.96 19.99
C GLY A 122 -22.58 -15.78 20.15
N GLU A 123 -22.07 -14.55 20.06
CA GLU A 123 -20.68 -14.24 20.35
C GLU A 123 -20.34 -14.39 21.83
N LYS A 124 -19.06 -14.49 22.14
CA LYS A 124 -18.61 -14.96 23.44
C LYS A 124 -18.46 -13.79 24.42
N VAL A 125 -19.01 -13.97 25.61
CA VAL A 125 -18.73 -13.12 26.76
C VAL A 125 -18.06 -13.99 27.82
N PHE A 126 -16.80 -13.71 28.08
CA PHE A 126 -16.10 -14.34 29.20
C PHE A 126 -16.47 -13.60 30.48
N HIS A 127 -16.87 -14.36 31.49
CA HIS A 127 -17.34 -13.82 32.76
C HIS A 127 -16.44 -14.32 33.88
N VAL A 128 -16.00 -13.41 34.75
CA VAL A 128 -15.26 -13.76 35.97
C VAL A 128 -15.94 -13.15 37.16
N SER A 129 -16.35 -14.02 38.07
CA SER A 129 -16.76 -13.64 39.40
C SER A 129 -15.58 -13.67 40.35
N TRP A 130 -15.29 -12.55 41.01
CA TRP A 130 -14.14 -12.47 41.91
C TRP A 130 -14.46 -11.90 43.29
N TRP A 131 -13.96 -12.58 44.33
CA TRP A 131 -14.02 -12.14 45.72
C TRP A 131 -12.62 -11.83 46.26
N GLY A 132 -12.28 -10.54 46.38
CA GLY A 132 -10.97 -10.14 46.91
C GLY A 132 -10.66 -10.69 48.32
N LYS A 133 -11.67 -10.85 49.19
CA LYS A 133 -11.46 -11.38 50.56
C LYS A 133 -10.93 -12.83 50.60
N ASN A 134 -11.37 -13.70 49.70
CA ASN A 134 -10.94 -15.10 49.66
C ASN A 134 -10.10 -15.44 48.42
N ARG A 135 -9.83 -14.44 47.57
CA ARG A 135 -8.98 -14.49 46.37
C ARG A 135 -9.50 -15.41 45.25
N LYS A 136 -10.76 -15.84 45.36
CA LYS A 136 -11.35 -16.85 44.49
C LYS A 136 -11.86 -16.20 43.20
N THR A 137 -11.40 -16.70 42.05
CA THR A 137 -11.92 -16.39 40.71
C THR A 137 -12.78 -17.57 40.25
N VAL A 138 -14.00 -17.31 39.80
CA VAL A 138 -14.92 -18.30 39.24
C VAL A 138 -15.25 -17.84 37.83
N SER A 139 -14.84 -18.60 36.83
CA SER A 139 -14.99 -18.23 35.44
C SER A 139 -16.09 -19.02 34.73
N GLU A 140 -16.80 -18.33 33.85
CA GLU A 140 -17.89 -18.85 33.04
C GLU A 140 -17.78 -18.30 31.61
N ILE A 141 -18.33 -19.03 30.66
CA ILE A 141 -18.52 -18.55 29.29
C ILE A 141 -20.00 -18.40 29.01
N HIS A 142 -20.35 -17.27 28.41
CA HIS A 142 -21.70 -16.92 28.03
C HIS A 142 -21.76 -16.61 26.54
N ASN A 143 -22.96 -16.66 25.99
CA ASN A 143 -23.27 -16.06 24.70
C ASN A 143 -23.87 -14.68 24.94
N TYR A 144 -23.45 -13.70 24.14
CA TYR A 144 -24.08 -12.40 24.02
C TYR A 144 -25.44 -12.52 23.33
N VAL A 145 -26.37 -11.65 23.69
CA VAL A 145 -27.69 -11.51 23.08
C VAL A 145 -27.87 -10.04 22.74
N ALA A 146 -27.63 -9.72 21.47
CA ALA A 146 -27.64 -8.35 20.97
C ALA A 146 -29.05 -7.74 20.96
N VAL A 147 -29.13 -6.42 21.18
CA VAL A 147 -30.38 -5.66 21.03
C VAL A 147 -30.60 -5.31 19.56
N ALA A 148 -29.55 -4.89 18.87
CA ALA A 148 -29.59 -4.61 17.44
C ALA A 148 -29.49 -5.90 16.61
N GLY A 149 -30.27 -5.96 15.53
CA GLY A 149 -30.30 -7.13 14.65
C GLY A 149 -28.98 -7.42 13.92
N ALA A 150 -28.15 -6.40 13.73
CA ALA A 150 -26.82 -6.52 13.11
C ALA A 150 -25.68 -6.68 14.14
N GLY A 151 -25.98 -6.70 15.44
CA GLY A 151 -25.00 -6.61 16.51
C GLY A 151 -24.92 -5.22 17.14
N ASP A 152 -24.52 -5.18 18.41
CA ASP A 152 -24.37 -3.95 19.18
C ASP A 152 -22.92 -3.45 19.09
N PRO A 153 -22.66 -2.17 18.76
CA PRO A 153 -21.31 -1.65 18.71
C PRO A 153 -20.56 -1.83 20.03
N LEU A 154 -19.26 -2.16 19.96
CA LEU A 154 -18.38 -2.26 21.15
C LEU A 154 -18.09 -0.91 21.83
N VAL A 155 -18.40 0.20 21.15
CA VAL A 155 -18.17 1.57 21.61
C VAL A 155 -19.39 2.45 21.36
N GLY A 156 -19.52 3.51 22.15
CA GLY A 156 -20.55 4.53 21.94
C GLY A 156 -20.30 5.39 20.69
N GLY A 157 -21.24 6.28 20.36
CA GLY A 157 -21.15 7.16 19.18
C GLY A 157 -19.95 8.12 19.13
N GLY A 158 -19.18 8.23 20.22
CA GLY A 158 -17.90 8.95 20.28
C GLY A 158 -16.65 8.08 20.05
N GLY A 159 -16.81 6.78 19.78
CA GLY A 159 -15.69 5.84 19.61
C GLY A 159 -15.05 5.36 20.93
N MET A 160 -15.65 5.70 22.07
CA MET A 160 -15.18 5.32 23.40
C MET A 160 -15.93 4.10 23.93
N ALA A 161 -15.17 3.14 24.45
CA ALA A 161 -15.68 2.03 25.24
C ALA A 161 -15.92 2.48 26.69
N ASP A 162 -15.02 3.29 27.25
CA ASP A 162 -15.20 3.96 28.54
C ASP A 162 -16.40 4.93 28.48
N GLY A 163 -17.27 4.86 29.48
CA GLY A 163 -18.56 5.54 29.53
C GLY A 163 -19.69 4.84 28.75
N TYR A 164 -19.45 3.68 28.12
CA TYR A 164 -20.42 3.01 27.27
C TYR A 164 -20.86 1.64 27.83
N THR A 165 -22.11 1.55 28.27
CA THR A 165 -22.70 0.27 28.68
C THR A 165 -23.15 -0.55 27.46
N MET A 166 -22.55 -1.73 27.26
CA MET A 166 -23.02 -2.70 26.27
C MET A 166 -24.53 -2.98 26.48
N PRO A 167 -25.38 -2.82 25.44
CA PRO A 167 -26.83 -2.80 25.63
C PRO A 167 -27.47 -4.20 25.69
N GLY A 168 -26.78 -5.23 25.24
CA GLY A 168 -27.27 -6.60 25.17
C GLY A 168 -27.27 -7.33 26.51
N SER A 169 -27.88 -8.50 26.47
CA SER A 169 -27.94 -9.42 27.61
C SER A 169 -27.06 -10.65 27.34
N ILE A 170 -27.08 -11.62 28.26
CA ILE A 170 -26.26 -12.83 28.17
C ILE A 170 -27.06 -14.09 28.46
N THR A 171 -26.58 -15.21 27.93
CA THR A 171 -27.04 -16.56 28.27
C THR A 171 -25.85 -17.42 28.67
N LEU A 172 -25.90 -18.05 29.85
CA LEU A 172 -24.84 -18.96 30.30
C LEU A 172 -24.69 -20.15 29.36
N VAL A 173 -23.46 -20.44 28.96
CA VAL A 173 -23.11 -21.63 28.19
C VAL A 173 -22.52 -22.69 29.11
N SER A 174 -21.47 -22.36 29.86
CA SER A 174 -20.86 -23.29 30.82
C SER A 174 -19.97 -22.59 31.85
N SER A 175 -19.85 -23.17 33.03
CA SER A 175 -18.78 -22.84 33.97
C SER A 175 -17.46 -23.44 33.49
N ILE A 176 -16.35 -22.71 33.65
CA ILE A 176 -15.02 -23.12 33.17
C ILE A 176 -14.20 -23.64 34.35
N GLU A 177 -13.78 -22.76 35.24
CA GLU A 177 -12.91 -23.14 36.36
C GLU A 177 -13.13 -22.29 37.61
N THR A 178 -12.59 -22.78 38.72
CA THR A 178 -12.55 -22.08 39.99
C THR A 178 -11.12 -22.12 40.50
N LEU A 179 -10.47 -20.97 40.53
CA LEU A 179 -9.06 -20.82 40.90
C LEU A 179 -8.89 -19.74 41.98
N TYR A 180 -7.64 -19.53 42.39
CA TYR A 180 -7.24 -18.51 43.35
C TYR A 180 -6.40 -17.42 42.68
N GLY A 181 -6.89 -16.82 41.60
CA GLY A 181 -6.16 -15.80 40.83
C GLY A 181 -6.11 -14.40 41.48
N GLY A 182 -6.70 -14.20 42.67
CA GLY A 182 -6.67 -12.89 43.35
C GLY A 182 -5.43 -12.69 44.21
N THR A 183 -4.89 -11.46 44.24
CA THR A 183 -3.81 -11.10 45.18
C THR A 183 -4.29 -11.08 46.63
N SER A 184 -3.35 -11.14 47.58
CA SER A 184 -3.65 -11.01 49.02
C SER A 184 -4.19 -9.64 49.42
N SER A 185 -3.93 -8.60 48.63
CA SER A 185 -4.51 -7.27 48.81
C SER A 185 -5.99 -7.21 48.41
N GLY A 186 -6.45 -8.15 47.57
CA GLY A 186 -7.80 -8.17 47.01
C GLY A 186 -8.06 -7.05 45.99
N MET A 187 -7.00 -6.44 45.45
CA MET A 187 -7.04 -5.30 44.52
C MET A 187 -6.71 -5.66 43.08
N GLU A 188 -6.03 -6.79 42.87
CA GLU A 188 -5.67 -7.31 41.55
C GLU A 188 -6.10 -8.77 41.42
N MET A 189 -6.48 -9.15 40.21
CA MET A 189 -6.72 -10.54 39.86
C MET A 189 -6.19 -10.88 38.48
N GLU A 190 -5.96 -12.17 38.28
CA GLU A 190 -5.70 -12.76 36.99
C GLU A 190 -6.71 -13.87 36.70
N SER A 191 -7.00 -14.06 35.42
CA SER A 191 -7.90 -15.08 34.92
C SER A 191 -7.49 -15.49 33.52
N ARG A 192 -8.11 -16.54 32.99
CA ARG A 192 -7.85 -17.02 31.62
C ARG A 192 -9.06 -17.70 31.03
N VAL A 193 -9.05 -17.82 29.71
CA VAL A 193 -9.97 -18.65 28.93
C VAL A 193 -9.19 -19.35 27.83
N SER A 194 -9.48 -20.63 27.58
CA SER A 194 -8.79 -21.34 26.49
C SER A 194 -9.38 -20.95 25.14
N TRP A 195 -8.54 -20.89 24.11
CA TRP A 195 -9.00 -20.65 22.73
C TRP A 195 -10.05 -21.68 22.29
N SER A 196 -9.88 -22.93 22.73
CA SER A 196 -10.85 -24.00 22.50
C SER A 196 -12.22 -23.74 23.14
N THR A 197 -12.28 -23.05 24.30
CA THR A 197 -13.53 -22.65 24.95
C THR A 197 -14.20 -21.50 24.20
N LEU A 198 -13.41 -20.60 23.62
CA LEU A 198 -13.90 -19.53 22.75
C LEU A 198 -14.40 -20.05 21.39
N GLY A 199 -13.94 -21.23 20.97
CA GLY A 199 -14.37 -21.85 19.72
C GLY A 199 -13.64 -21.30 18.48
N VAL A 200 -12.47 -20.68 18.68
CA VAL A 200 -11.65 -20.08 17.62
C VAL A 200 -10.25 -20.71 17.59
N PRO A 201 -9.55 -20.67 16.44
CA PRO A 201 -8.15 -21.08 16.38
C PRO A 201 -7.26 -20.16 17.23
N ALA A 202 -6.13 -20.68 17.69
CA ALA A 202 -5.15 -19.94 18.47
C ALA A 202 -3.92 -19.59 17.63
N PRO A 203 -3.35 -18.37 17.77
CA PRO A 203 -3.96 -17.15 18.28
C PRO A 203 -4.82 -16.48 17.20
N MET A 204 -5.87 -15.78 17.61
CA MET A 204 -6.71 -14.97 16.71
C MET A 204 -6.79 -13.55 17.25
N PRO A 205 -6.47 -12.51 16.45
CA PRO A 205 -6.75 -11.13 16.81
C PRO A 205 -8.25 -10.89 17.01
N PHE A 206 -8.62 -10.08 18.00
CA PHE A 206 -10.02 -9.73 18.23
C PHE A 206 -10.16 -8.36 18.92
N TYR A 207 -11.37 -7.80 18.85
CA TYR A 207 -11.74 -6.62 19.62
C TYR A 207 -12.46 -7.02 20.91
N PHE A 208 -12.36 -6.16 21.92
CA PHE A 208 -13.00 -6.41 23.20
C PHE A 208 -13.54 -5.13 23.85
N HIS A 209 -14.51 -5.35 24.73
CA HIS A 209 -15.02 -4.39 25.69
C HIS A 209 -15.01 -5.04 27.08
N VAL A 210 -14.68 -4.27 28.12
CA VAL A 210 -14.65 -4.77 29.49
C VAL A 210 -15.65 -3.99 30.33
N SER A 211 -16.45 -4.67 31.14
CA SER A 211 -17.33 -4.00 32.10
C SER A 211 -17.31 -4.71 33.44
N THR A 212 -17.74 -4.00 34.48
CA THR A 212 -18.02 -4.60 35.78
C THR A 212 -19.41 -4.32 36.28
N SER A 213 -19.88 -5.17 37.18
CA SER A 213 -21.20 -5.00 37.78
C SER A 213 -21.28 -5.45 39.23
N ASN A 214 -22.32 -4.96 39.90
CA ASN A 214 -22.73 -5.38 41.24
C ASN A 214 -23.66 -6.63 41.21
N GLY A 215 -23.49 -7.51 40.22
CA GLY A 215 -24.27 -8.74 40.08
C GLY A 215 -24.43 -9.17 38.63
N ALA A 216 -25.07 -10.32 38.40
CA ALA A 216 -25.16 -10.93 37.08
C ALA A 216 -26.29 -10.40 36.17
N ASN A 217 -27.06 -9.39 36.61
CA ASN A 217 -28.17 -8.86 35.80
C ASN A 217 -27.71 -7.73 34.87
N ILE A 218 -26.95 -8.09 33.84
CA ILE A 218 -26.52 -7.17 32.79
C ILE A 218 -27.59 -7.05 31.68
N PRO A 219 -27.77 -5.85 31.08
CA PRO A 219 -26.91 -4.67 31.19
C PRO A 219 -27.25 -3.75 32.38
N THR A 220 -28.36 -3.97 33.09
CA THR A 220 -28.93 -3.00 34.07
C THR A 220 -28.10 -2.74 35.32
N GLN A 221 -27.12 -3.61 35.61
CA GLN A 221 -26.27 -3.52 36.80
C GLN A 221 -24.80 -3.22 36.47
N ILE A 222 -24.49 -2.87 35.22
CA ILE A 222 -23.14 -2.39 34.86
C ILE A 222 -22.87 -1.11 35.66
N ASP A 223 -21.76 -1.11 36.38
CA ASP A 223 -21.33 0.01 37.24
C ASP A 223 -20.21 0.81 36.58
N ASP A 224 -19.39 0.17 35.74
CA ASP A 224 -18.11 0.67 35.24
C ASP A 224 -17.72 -0.10 33.97
N ASN A 225 -16.99 0.53 33.05
CA ASN A 225 -16.49 -0.08 31.82
C ASN A 225 -15.20 0.59 31.29
N LEU A 226 -14.42 -0.20 30.56
CA LEU A 226 -13.26 0.28 29.80
C LEU A 226 -13.10 -0.52 28.51
N GLY A 227 -12.21 -0.06 27.63
CA GLY A 227 -11.80 -0.81 26.46
C GLY A 227 -10.28 -0.88 26.34
N GLY A 228 -9.74 -0.35 25.25
CA GLY A 228 -8.32 -0.28 24.95
C GLY A 228 -7.61 0.87 25.63
N PRO A 229 -6.27 0.96 25.45
CA PRO A 229 -5.50 2.12 25.88
C PRO A 229 -6.12 3.40 25.33
N GLY A 230 -6.42 4.37 26.21
CA GLY A 230 -7.11 5.60 25.80
C GLY A 230 -8.62 5.65 26.08
N GLY A 231 -9.22 4.54 26.53
CA GLY A 231 -10.69 4.44 26.69
C GLY A 231 -11.42 4.10 25.38
N THR A 232 -10.69 3.88 24.29
CA THR A 232 -11.20 3.47 22.97
C THR A 232 -11.61 2.00 22.96
N ILE A 233 -12.01 1.46 21.81
CA ILE A 233 -12.23 0.02 21.63
C ILE A 233 -10.97 -0.78 22.05
N GLY A 234 -11.18 -1.86 22.80
CA GLY A 234 -10.11 -2.80 23.14
C GLY A 234 -9.72 -3.62 21.92
N SER A 235 -8.43 -3.83 21.70
CA SER A 235 -7.95 -4.72 20.64
C SER A 235 -6.73 -5.49 21.09
N THR A 236 -6.61 -6.75 20.65
CA THR A 236 -5.38 -7.54 20.79
C THR A 236 -4.38 -7.29 19.66
N PHE A 237 -4.72 -6.41 18.71
CA PHE A 237 -3.95 -6.10 17.52
C PHE A 237 -4.11 -4.63 17.13
N THR A 238 -2.99 -3.96 16.85
CA THR A 238 -3.01 -2.65 16.21
C THR A 238 -2.62 -2.84 14.75
N PRO A 239 -3.53 -2.59 13.79
CA PRO A 239 -3.22 -2.71 12.38
C PRO A 239 -2.26 -1.60 11.96
N GLY A 240 -1.45 -1.86 10.95
CA GLY A 240 -0.53 -0.88 10.41
C GLY A 240 0.16 -1.39 9.16
N VAL A 241 0.16 -0.56 8.13
CA VAL A 241 0.84 -0.83 6.87
C VAL A 241 1.56 0.44 6.42
N MET A 242 2.71 0.26 5.78
CA MET A 242 3.42 1.33 5.08
C MET A 242 3.91 0.79 3.73
N PHE A 243 3.55 1.47 2.65
CA PHE A 243 3.88 1.09 1.29
C PHE A 243 4.60 2.25 0.61
N THR A 244 5.85 2.04 0.17
CA THR A 244 6.70 3.13 -0.36
C THR A 244 7.70 2.64 -1.41
N PRO A 245 8.37 3.53 -2.15
CA PRO A 245 7.96 4.89 -2.46
C PRO A 245 7.07 4.93 -3.72
N ASP A 246 6.49 6.08 -4.04
CA ASP A 246 5.97 6.34 -5.38
C ASP A 246 7.08 6.26 -6.43
N ARG A 247 6.73 5.86 -7.64
CA ARG A 247 7.65 5.71 -8.77
C ARG A 247 7.14 6.46 -9.99
N SER A 248 8.06 7.05 -10.74
CA SER A 248 7.77 7.62 -12.05
C SER A 248 8.84 7.17 -13.03
N THR A 249 8.42 6.70 -14.20
CA THR A 249 9.34 6.16 -15.21
C THR A 249 8.77 6.32 -16.62
N THR A 250 9.63 6.15 -17.61
CA THR A 250 9.27 6.16 -19.02
C THR A 250 9.15 4.74 -19.56
N VAL A 251 8.27 4.54 -20.51
CA VAL A 251 8.06 3.25 -21.17
C VAL A 251 7.75 3.45 -22.65
N THR A 252 8.13 2.51 -23.50
CA THR A 252 7.77 2.55 -24.92
C THR A 252 6.36 1.99 -25.12
N SER A 253 5.66 2.42 -26.18
CA SER A 253 4.36 1.82 -26.51
C SER A 253 4.52 0.32 -26.83
N GLY A 254 3.66 -0.52 -26.22
CA GLY A 254 3.78 -1.98 -26.27
C GLY A 254 4.92 -2.56 -25.41
N GLY A 255 5.62 -1.71 -24.66
CA GLY A 255 6.73 -2.10 -23.81
C GLY A 255 6.32 -2.54 -22.41
N GLN A 256 7.31 -2.83 -21.60
CA GLN A 256 7.15 -3.24 -20.20
C GLN A 256 8.19 -2.53 -19.34
N VAL A 257 7.84 -2.27 -18.09
CA VAL A 257 8.77 -1.74 -17.08
C VAL A 257 8.61 -2.51 -15.78
N VAL A 258 9.69 -2.59 -15.00
CA VAL A 258 9.68 -3.12 -13.63
C VAL A 258 10.05 -1.98 -12.70
N VAL A 259 9.29 -1.81 -11.62
CA VAL A 259 9.54 -0.80 -10.60
C VAL A 259 9.51 -1.43 -9.21
N ALA A 260 10.43 -1.00 -8.34
CA ALA A 260 10.58 -1.58 -7.01
C ALA A 260 9.89 -0.73 -5.92
N HIS A 261 9.23 -1.41 -4.99
CA HIS A 261 8.60 -0.85 -3.80
C HIS A 261 8.96 -1.69 -2.57
N VAL A 262 8.64 -1.18 -1.39
CA VAL A 262 8.81 -1.85 -0.10
C VAL A 262 7.49 -1.74 0.64
N LEU A 263 6.95 -2.88 1.02
CA LEU A 263 5.77 -2.99 1.87
C LEU A 263 6.22 -3.43 3.26
N THR A 264 5.82 -2.67 4.28
CA THR A 264 6.18 -2.89 5.68
C THR A 264 4.93 -3.11 6.51
N ASN A 265 4.91 -4.18 7.31
CA ASN A 265 3.93 -4.32 8.37
C ASN A 265 4.33 -3.43 9.55
N THR A 266 3.63 -2.31 9.74
CA THR A 266 3.85 -1.40 10.88
C THR A 266 2.93 -1.71 12.06
N GLY A 267 2.03 -2.69 11.90
CA GLY A 267 1.14 -3.19 12.94
C GLY A 267 1.85 -4.01 14.02
N SER A 268 1.09 -4.36 15.05
CA SER A 268 1.61 -5.02 16.25
C SER A 268 1.70 -6.55 16.14
N GLY A 269 1.13 -7.15 15.10
CA GLY A 269 1.06 -8.60 14.91
C GLY A 269 1.39 -9.02 13.48
N THR A 270 1.37 -10.34 13.22
CA THR A 270 1.49 -10.83 11.84
C THR A 270 0.21 -10.51 11.07
N ASP A 271 0.36 -10.02 9.85
CA ASP A 271 -0.73 -9.65 8.96
C ASP A 271 -0.38 -10.05 7.52
N THR A 272 -1.40 -10.16 6.67
CA THR A 272 -1.27 -10.38 5.24
C THR A 272 -1.91 -9.19 4.55
N PHE A 273 -1.30 -8.69 3.47
CA PHE A 273 -1.82 -7.52 2.77
C PHE A 273 -2.25 -7.85 1.36
N GLU A 274 -3.55 -7.74 1.09
CA GLU A 274 -4.14 -7.76 -0.25
C GLU A 274 -3.55 -6.63 -1.10
N LEU A 275 -3.14 -6.95 -2.33
CA LEU A 275 -2.62 -6.01 -3.31
C LEU A 275 -3.64 -5.82 -4.43
N THR A 276 -4.07 -4.58 -4.61
CA THR A 276 -4.98 -4.19 -5.69
C THR A 276 -4.42 -3.00 -6.47
N ASP A 277 -4.88 -2.82 -7.69
CA ASP A 277 -4.46 -1.74 -8.58
C ASP A 277 -5.67 -1.01 -9.20
N ALA A 278 -5.48 0.28 -9.47
CA ALA A 278 -6.43 1.10 -10.19
C ALA A 278 -5.71 2.11 -11.09
N ASP A 279 -6.15 2.21 -12.35
CA ASP A 279 -5.50 3.05 -13.35
C ASP A 279 -6.31 4.30 -13.69
N VAL A 280 -5.60 5.41 -13.87
CA VAL A 280 -6.14 6.68 -14.36
C VAL A 280 -5.19 7.29 -15.38
N GLY A 281 -5.70 7.74 -16.53
CA GLY A 281 -4.89 8.44 -17.54
C GLY A 281 -5.39 8.25 -18.96
N ASP A 282 -4.47 8.42 -19.91
CA ASP A 282 -4.71 8.27 -21.35
C ASP A 282 -4.84 6.79 -21.77
N PHE A 283 -4.31 5.87 -20.95
CA PHE A 283 -4.39 4.42 -21.15
C PHE A 283 -4.42 3.67 -19.82
N SER A 284 -4.75 2.38 -19.88
CA SER A 284 -4.58 1.44 -18.76
C SER A 284 -3.54 0.38 -19.15
N PRO A 285 -2.61 0.00 -18.26
CA PRO A 285 -1.78 -1.19 -18.43
C PRO A 285 -2.58 -2.44 -18.79
N SER A 286 -1.97 -3.28 -19.62
CA SER A 286 -2.56 -4.55 -20.07
C SER A 286 -2.32 -5.71 -19.09
N LEU A 287 -1.33 -5.57 -18.21
CA LEU A 287 -0.98 -6.54 -17.18
C LEU A 287 -0.12 -5.86 -16.10
N ILE A 288 -0.43 -6.16 -14.83
CA ILE A 288 0.35 -5.82 -13.65
C ILE A 288 0.62 -7.12 -12.90
N ASP A 289 1.90 -7.44 -12.69
CA ASP A 289 2.34 -8.61 -11.93
C ASP A 289 3.22 -8.17 -10.75
N TYR A 290 3.15 -8.88 -9.63
CA TYR A 290 3.93 -8.62 -8.41
C TYR A 290 4.93 -9.75 -8.15
N PHE A 291 6.17 -9.41 -7.80
CA PHE A 291 7.25 -10.34 -7.47
C PHE A 291 7.93 -9.95 -6.17
N ASN A 292 8.50 -10.94 -5.46
CA ASN A 292 9.34 -10.69 -4.28
C ASN A 292 10.80 -10.56 -4.69
N ASP A 293 11.38 -9.38 -4.42
CA ASP A 293 12.79 -9.06 -4.66
C ASP A 293 13.66 -9.65 -3.55
N LEU A 294 14.24 -10.82 -3.83
CA LEU A 294 14.91 -11.64 -2.82
C LEU A 294 16.28 -11.11 -2.43
N ASP A 295 16.96 -10.38 -3.31
CA ASP A 295 18.30 -9.86 -3.07
C ASP A 295 18.34 -8.34 -2.84
N GLY A 296 17.22 -7.65 -3.06
CA GLY A 296 17.01 -6.23 -2.81
C GLY A 296 17.69 -5.32 -3.82
N ASP A 297 18.04 -5.82 -5.01
CA ASP A 297 18.77 -5.07 -6.02
C ASP A 297 17.86 -4.22 -6.96
N GLN A 298 16.54 -4.38 -6.82
CA GLN A 298 15.50 -3.70 -7.60
C GLN A 298 15.44 -4.12 -9.08
N VAL A 299 15.92 -5.30 -9.44
CA VAL A 299 15.90 -5.86 -10.79
C VAL A 299 15.17 -7.19 -10.81
N LEU A 300 14.25 -7.37 -11.76
CA LEU A 300 13.55 -8.65 -11.90
C LEU A 300 14.47 -9.74 -12.46
N ASP A 301 14.84 -10.68 -11.60
CA ASP A 301 15.80 -11.74 -11.88
C ASP A 301 15.17 -13.15 -11.97
N VAL A 302 15.91 -14.07 -12.59
CA VAL A 302 15.47 -15.47 -12.68
C VAL A 302 15.53 -16.12 -11.30
N GLY A 303 14.37 -16.52 -10.78
CA GLY A 303 14.25 -17.18 -9.48
C GLY A 303 13.47 -16.36 -8.46
N GLU A 304 13.16 -15.10 -8.77
CA GLU A 304 12.26 -14.28 -7.97
C GLU A 304 10.81 -14.76 -8.14
N PRO A 305 10.16 -15.19 -7.05
CA PRO A 305 8.82 -15.75 -7.13
C PRO A 305 7.80 -14.64 -7.36
N ALA A 306 6.84 -14.91 -8.25
CA ALA A 306 5.61 -14.14 -8.31
C ALA A 306 4.86 -14.29 -6.99
N LEU A 307 4.28 -13.20 -6.52
CA LEU A 307 3.31 -13.27 -5.43
C LEU A 307 2.04 -13.97 -5.90
N THR A 308 1.39 -14.63 -4.96
CA THR A 308 0.17 -15.41 -5.19
C THR A 308 -0.84 -15.07 -4.12
N ASP A 309 -2.10 -15.39 -4.38
CA ASP A 309 -3.15 -15.47 -3.36
C ASP A 309 -2.82 -16.60 -2.36
N THR A 310 -2.38 -16.25 -1.15
CA THR A 310 -1.93 -17.21 -0.13
C THR A 310 -3.04 -17.67 0.81
N ASP A 311 -4.16 -16.92 0.91
CA ASP A 311 -5.29 -17.27 1.76
C ASP A 311 -6.55 -17.75 0.99
N GLY A 312 -6.53 -17.66 -0.33
CA GLY A 312 -7.49 -18.25 -1.26
C GLY A 312 -8.73 -17.40 -1.52
N ASP A 313 -8.66 -16.09 -1.30
CA ASP A 313 -9.77 -15.16 -1.45
C ASP A 313 -9.95 -14.62 -2.89
N GLY A 314 -8.98 -14.90 -3.77
CA GLY A 314 -8.95 -14.48 -5.17
C GLY A 314 -8.16 -13.21 -5.43
N VAL A 315 -7.51 -12.60 -4.44
CA VAL A 315 -6.68 -11.40 -4.54
C VAL A 315 -5.21 -11.77 -4.28
N VAL A 316 -4.28 -11.20 -5.05
CA VAL A 316 -2.85 -11.43 -4.80
C VAL A 316 -2.44 -10.72 -3.52
N ASP A 317 -1.63 -11.36 -2.69
CA ASP A 317 -1.24 -10.80 -1.39
C ASP A 317 0.28 -10.87 -1.14
N SER A 318 0.72 -10.21 -0.05
CA SER A 318 2.11 -10.19 0.39
C SER A 318 2.63 -11.51 0.99
N GLY A 319 1.74 -12.46 1.25
CA GLY A 319 1.89 -13.50 2.25
C GLY A 319 1.94 -12.95 3.69
N PRO A 320 2.01 -13.82 4.70
CA PRO A 320 2.10 -13.40 6.10
C PRO A 320 3.40 -12.64 6.39
N LEU A 321 3.27 -11.37 6.80
CA LEU A 321 4.36 -10.52 7.26
C LEU A 321 4.26 -10.33 8.77
N ALA A 322 5.29 -10.75 9.50
CA ALA A 322 5.37 -10.48 10.93
C ALA A 322 5.48 -8.97 11.21
N ALA A 323 5.08 -8.55 12.42
CA ALA A 323 5.21 -7.16 12.86
C ALA A 323 6.63 -6.62 12.61
N SER A 324 6.74 -5.39 12.11
CA SER A 324 8.00 -4.73 11.72
C SER A 324 8.78 -5.38 10.57
N SER A 325 8.25 -6.45 9.95
CA SER A 325 8.90 -7.08 8.79
C SER A 325 8.51 -6.39 7.50
N THR A 326 9.37 -6.54 6.49
CA THR A 326 9.21 -5.94 5.17
C THR A 326 9.25 -7.01 4.09
N ILE A 327 8.57 -6.76 2.98
CA ILE A 327 8.78 -7.44 1.71
C ILE A 327 9.21 -6.41 0.66
N ASN A 328 10.26 -6.74 -0.09
CA ASN A 328 10.68 -5.95 -1.24
C ASN A 328 9.87 -6.43 -2.44
N LEU A 329 9.17 -5.51 -3.10
CA LEU A 329 8.25 -5.81 -4.19
C LEU A 329 8.80 -5.29 -5.51
N LEU A 330 8.79 -6.14 -6.53
CA LEU A 330 8.98 -5.74 -7.92
C LEU A 330 7.64 -5.82 -8.62
N VAL A 331 7.18 -4.68 -9.13
CA VAL A 331 5.93 -4.58 -9.88
C VAL A 331 6.27 -4.44 -11.35
N ARG A 332 5.82 -5.41 -12.14
CA ARG A 332 6.03 -5.44 -13.58
C ARG A 332 4.77 -4.96 -14.28
N VAL A 333 4.88 -3.85 -14.99
CA VAL A 333 3.77 -3.18 -15.67
C VAL A 333 3.93 -3.28 -17.18
N THR A 334 2.94 -3.85 -17.86
CA THR A 334 2.94 -4.05 -19.32
C THR A 334 1.99 -3.07 -20.00
N VAL A 335 2.51 -2.25 -20.91
CA VAL A 335 1.77 -1.15 -21.54
C VAL A 335 1.21 -1.58 -22.91
N PRO A 336 -0.03 -1.21 -23.27
CA PRO A 336 -0.59 -1.54 -24.57
C PRO A 336 0.18 -0.88 -25.74
N GLY A 337 0.09 -1.49 -26.92
CA GLY A 337 0.63 -0.94 -28.15
C GLY A 337 -0.27 0.15 -28.76
N GLY A 338 0.29 0.99 -29.62
CA GLY A 338 -0.45 2.02 -30.36
C GLY A 338 -0.66 3.34 -29.60
N LEU A 339 0.11 3.58 -28.54
CA LEU A 339 0.08 4.81 -27.75
C LEU A 339 0.94 5.90 -28.38
N GLY A 340 0.54 7.15 -28.18
CA GLY A 340 1.25 8.34 -28.63
C GLY A 340 2.41 8.73 -27.72
N ASP A 341 3.37 9.48 -28.27
CA ASP A 341 4.41 10.12 -27.46
C ASP A 341 3.78 11.13 -26.51
N GLY A 342 4.12 11.04 -25.22
CA GLY A 342 3.58 11.90 -24.18
C GLY A 342 2.31 11.42 -23.50
N ASP A 343 1.71 10.30 -23.94
CA ASP A 343 0.58 9.68 -23.25
C ASP A 343 1.00 9.28 -21.82
N THR A 344 0.10 9.45 -20.86
CA THR A 344 0.38 9.20 -19.43
C THR A 344 -0.62 8.24 -18.80
N SER A 345 -0.14 7.44 -17.85
CA SER A 345 -0.98 6.61 -16.98
C SER A 345 -0.41 6.63 -15.57
N THR A 346 -1.28 6.77 -14.57
CA THR A 346 -0.95 6.55 -13.18
C THR A 346 -1.70 5.31 -12.69
N THR A 347 -0.94 4.31 -12.25
CA THR A 347 -1.46 3.12 -11.58
C THR A 347 -1.26 3.30 -10.07
N THR A 348 -2.33 3.39 -9.32
CA THR A 348 -2.30 3.40 -7.85
C THR A 348 -2.38 1.96 -7.36
N LEU A 349 -1.35 1.52 -6.65
CA LEU A 349 -1.33 0.23 -5.95
C LEU A 349 -1.76 0.44 -4.51
N THR A 350 -2.71 -0.36 -4.03
CA THR A 350 -3.18 -0.31 -2.64
C THR A 350 -2.86 -1.63 -1.94
N ALA A 351 -2.20 -1.53 -0.78
CA ALA A 351 -2.02 -2.63 0.15
C ALA A 351 -3.05 -2.51 1.28
N THR A 352 -3.85 -3.54 1.49
CA THR A 352 -4.95 -3.57 2.46
C THR A 352 -4.73 -4.67 3.49
N SER A 353 -4.83 -4.36 4.78
CA SER A 353 -4.74 -5.37 5.85
C SER A 353 -5.91 -6.35 5.80
N ASN A 354 -5.63 -7.67 5.75
CA ASN A 354 -6.67 -8.70 5.77
C ASN A 354 -7.33 -8.79 7.16
N LEU A 355 -6.58 -8.50 8.22
CA LEU A 355 -7.10 -8.47 9.58
C LEU A 355 -7.96 -7.23 9.88
N THR A 356 -7.73 -6.12 9.17
CA THR A 356 -8.50 -4.89 9.35
C THR A 356 -8.63 -4.16 8.00
N PRO A 357 -9.62 -4.51 7.15
CA PRO A 357 -9.74 -4.00 5.78
C PRO A 357 -9.85 -2.47 5.61
N GLY A 358 -10.11 -1.73 6.70
CA GLY A 358 -10.04 -0.27 6.71
C GLY A 358 -8.62 0.32 6.85
N THR A 359 -7.61 -0.51 7.07
CA THR A 359 -6.21 -0.10 7.19
C THR A 359 -5.48 -0.37 5.89
N THR A 360 -5.15 0.70 5.18
CA THR A 360 -4.55 0.65 3.86
C THR A 360 -3.40 1.65 3.73
N ASP A 361 -2.48 1.40 2.82
CA ASP A 361 -1.55 2.41 2.30
C ASP A 361 -1.37 2.20 0.79
N ASN A 362 -0.97 3.25 0.08
CA ASN A 362 -0.89 3.22 -1.37
C ASN A 362 0.40 3.85 -1.91
N VAL A 363 0.81 3.38 -3.09
CA VAL A 363 1.88 3.97 -3.89
C VAL A 363 1.41 4.18 -5.31
N ASP A 364 1.92 5.22 -5.96
CA ASP A 364 1.64 5.49 -7.36
C ASP A 364 2.80 5.07 -8.26
N ILE A 365 2.48 4.45 -9.39
CA ILE A 365 3.37 4.24 -10.52
C ILE A 365 2.90 5.15 -11.66
N THR A 366 3.66 6.22 -11.93
CA THR A 366 3.40 7.12 -13.06
C THR A 366 4.24 6.73 -14.26
N LEU A 367 3.57 6.40 -15.36
CA LEU A 367 4.17 6.03 -16.64
C LEU A 367 4.00 7.16 -17.65
N LEU A 368 5.11 7.52 -18.28
CA LEU A 368 5.13 8.39 -19.46
C LEU A 368 5.51 7.56 -20.69
N VAL A 369 4.63 7.53 -21.69
CA VAL A 369 4.95 6.91 -22.97
C VAL A 369 5.96 7.78 -23.69
N ALA A 370 7.13 7.21 -23.94
CA ALA A 370 8.23 7.87 -24.59
C ALA A 370 8.58 7.11 -25.88
N THR A 371 8.36 7.74 -27.03
CA THR A 371 8.62 7.15 -28.35
C THR A 371 9.39 8.11 -29.26
N PRO A 372 10.16 7.61 -30.23
CA PRO A 372 10.84 8.48 -31.17
C PRO A 372 9.82 8.98 -32.20
N GLN A 373 9.81 10.27 -32.47
CA GLN A 373 8.96 10.87 -33.49
C GLN A 373 9.80 11.80 -34.37
N VAL A 374 9.65 11.67 -35.69
CA VAL A 374 10.32 12.52 -36.67
C VAL A 374 9.27 13.14 -37.59
N THR A 375 9.28 14.47 -37.68
CA THR A 375 8.41 15.22 -38.60
C THR A 375 9.22 15.67 -39.81
N LEU A 376 8.65 15.53 -41.00
CA LEU A 376 9.27 15.85 -42.29
C LEU A 376 8.44 16.90 -43.04
N VAL A 377 9.12 17.91 -43.60
CA VAL A 377 8.52 18.93 -44.45
C VAL A 377 9.23 18.91 -45.80
N LYS A 378 8.50 18.61 -46.88
CA LYS A 378 8.99 18.67 -48.26
C LYS A 378 8.61 19.99 -48.90
N SER A 379 9.57 20.63 -49.56
CA SER A 379 9.38 21.85 -50.35
C SER A 379 10.06 21.73 -51.71
N VAL A 380 9.64 22.57 -52.66
CA VAL A 380 10.21 22.66 -54.00
C VAL A 380 10.42 24.12 -54.37
N ASN A 381 11.47 24.41 -55.13
CA ASN A 381 11.82 25.78 -55.54
C ASN A 381 10.80 26.44 -56.49
N LEU A 382 10.05 25.66 -57.28
CA LEU A 382 9.05 26.14 -58.24
C LEU A 382 7.70 25.45 -58.00
N ALA A 383 6.65 26.24 -57.76
CA ALA A 383 5.29 25.74 -57.60
C ALA A 383 4.62 25.32 -58.94
N THR A 384 5.12 25.85 -60.05
CA THR A 384 4.71 25.52 -61.42
C THR A 384 5.96 25.42 -62.28
N ALA A 385 6.05 24.37 -63.10
CA ALA A 385 7.23 24.06 -63.90
C ALA A 385 6.85 23.66 -65.32
N ALA A 386 7.67 24.05 -66.29
CA ALA A 386 7.57 23.65 -67.69
C ALA A 386 8.60 22.55 -68.01
N PRO A 387 8.40 21.78 -69.10
CA PRO A 387 9.41 20.84 -69.59
C PRO A 387 10.79 21.51 -69.72
N GLY A 388 11.81 20.85 -69.17
CA GLY A 388 13.18 21.33 -69.10
C GLY A 388 13.54 22.08 -67.81
N ASP A 389 12.58 22.49 -66.98
CA ASP A 389 12.87 23.13 -65.68
C ASP A 389 13.53 22.15 -64.71
N ALA A 390 14.48 22.65 -63.92
CA ALA A 390 15.11 21.89 -62.84
C ALA A 390 14.44 22.23 -61.50
N LEU A 391 13.84 21.21 -60.88
CA LEU A 391 13.19 21.28 -59.60
C LEU A 391 14.14 20.83 -58.50
N THR A 392 14.44 21.71 -57.55
CA THR A 392 15.15 21.34 -56.32
C THR A 392 14.12 20.98 -55.27
N TYR A 393 14.09 19.72 -54.87
CA TYR A 393 13.32 19.24 -53.74
C TYR A 393 14.17 19.31 -52.48
N THR A 394 13.64 19.93 -51.43
CA THR A 394 14.26 20.01 -50.10
C THR A 394 13.35 19.35 -49.09
N LEU A 395 13.89 18.45 -48.28
CA LEU A 395 13.21 17.76 -47.21
C LEU A 395 13.88 18.13 -45.87
N ASP A 396 13.21 18.97 -45.10
CA ASP A 396 13.64 19.36 -43.76
C ASP A 396 12.98 18.42 -42.73
N PHE A 397 13.76 17.93 -41.78
CA PHE A 397 13.26 17.04 -40.73
C PHE A 397 13.63 17.52 -39.34
N VAL A 398 12.77 17.20 -38.37
CA VAL A 398 12.97 17.44 -36.95
C VAL A 398 12.60 16.19 -36.16
N SER A 399 13.47 15.77 -35.24
CA SER A 399 13.16 14.74 -34.24
C SER A 399 12.41 15.41 -33.09
N ASN A 400 11.10 15.24 -33.02
CA ASN A 400 10.22 15.93 -32.08
C ASN A 400 9.65 15.02 -30.98
N GLY A 401 10.00 13.73 -30.98
CA GLY A 401 9.61 12.80 -29.91
C GLY A 401 10.45 12.96 -28.65
N THR A 402 10.02 12.33 -27.55
CA THR A 402 10.72 12.39 -26.26
C THR A 402 11.91 11.42 -26.15
N THR A 403 12.09 10.50 -27.10
CA THR A 403 13.25 9.57 -27.15
C THR A 403 14.05 9.71 -28.43
N THR A 404 15.30 9.23 -28.40
CA THR A 404 16.21 9.24 -29.54
C THR A 404 15.69 8.34 -30.67
N ALA A 405 15.63 8.87 -31.90
CA ALA A 405 15.30 8.10 -33.09
C ALA A 405 16.56 7.43 -33.68
N TYR A 406 16.51 6.11 -33.82
CA TYR A 406 17.60 5.30 -34.40
C TYR A 406 17.24 4.86 -35.82
N ASN A 407 18.26 4.61 -36.64
CA ASN A 407 18.11 4.07 -38.01
C ASN A 407 17.14 4.88 -38.89
N VAL A 408 17.16 6.21 -38.74
CA VAL A 408 16.27 7.11 -39.48
C VAL A 408 16.67 7.09 -40.96
N ALA A 409 15.73 6.70 -41.81
CA ALA A 409 15.88 6.74 -43.26
C ALA A 409 14.78 7.61 -43.88
N ILE A 410 15.18 8.62 -44.63
CA ILE A 410 14.28 9.48 -45.41
C ILE A 410 14.30 8.95 -46.83
N VAL A 411 13.13 8.62 -47.38
CA VAL A 411 12.99 8.12 -48.75
C VAL A 411 12.04 9.05 -49.48
N ASP A 412 12.47 9.53 -50.65
CA ASP A 412 11.62 10.32 -51.53
C ASP A 412 11.60 9.75 -52.93
N SER A 413 10.40 9.65 -53.51
CA SER A 413 10.19 9.22 -54.89
C SER A 413 10.42 10.39 -55.85
N VAL A 414 11.14 10.14 -56.94
CA VAL A 414 11.25 11.09 -58.04
C VAL A 414 9.90 11.11 -58.77
N PRO A 415 9.26 12.29 -58.98
CA PRO A 415 7.98 12.35 -59.68
C PRO A 415 8.05 11.75 -61.08
N PRO A 416 7.01 11.02 -61.55
CA PRO A 416 7.03 10.34 -62.85
C PRO A 416 7.26 11.26 -64.06
N GLU A 417 6.90 12.54 -63.95
CA GLU A 417 7.08 13.57 -64.99
C GLU A 417 8.49 14.18 -64.98
N CYS A 418 9.33 13.78 -64.02
CA CYS A 418 10.67 14.28 -63.84
C CYS A 418 11.72 13.18 -64.02
N GLN A 419 12.93 13.58 -64.41
CA GLN A 419 14.12 12.75 -64.40
C GLN A 419 15.09 13.29 -63.36
N PHE A 420 15.54 12.44 -62.44
CA PHE A 420 16.58 12.79 -61.46
C PHE A 420 17.85 13.34 -62.13
N GLU A 421 18.44 14.39 -61.55
CA GLU A 421 19.71 14.94 -62.00
C GLU A 421 20.88 14.34 -61.20
N THR A 422 21.71 13.52 -61.85
CA THR A 422 22.88 12.87 -61.23
C THR A 422 23.85 13.87 -60.59
N GLY A 423 24.33 13.53 -59.39
CA GLY A 423 25.26 14.32 -58.60
C GLY A 423 24.62 15.44 -57.78
N THR A 424 23.28 15.53 -57.74
CA THR A 424 22.57 16.63 -57.06
C THR A 424 21.99 16.27 -55.70
N ALA A 425 21.99 14.98 -55.31
CA ALA A 425 21.54 14.56 -53.99
C ALA A 425 22.53 15.02 -52.90
N MET A 426 22.03 15.72 -51.89
CA MET A 426 22.81 16.31 -50.79
C MET A 426 22.17 15.97 -49.44
N GLY A 427 22.99 15.79 -48.41
CA GLY A 427 22.53 15.53 -47.04
C GLY A 427 23.71 15.33 -46.09
N THR A 428 24.07 16.35 -45.30
CA THR A 428 25.21 16.24 -44.37
C THR A 428 24.94 15.17 -43.32
N GLY A 429 25.94 14.31 -43.07
CA GLY A 429 25.81 13.25 -42.07
C GLY A 429 24.84 12.13 -42.48
N THR A 430 24.61 11.95 -43.77
CA THR A 430 23.76 10.86 -44.30
C THR A 430 24.53 9.97 -45.25
N LEU A 431 24.17 8.68 -45.29
CA LEU A 431 24.47 7.78 -46.39
C LEU A 431 23.38 7.96 -47.45
N ILE A 432 23.78 8.32 -48.68
CA ILE A 432 22.88 8.53 -49.81
C ILE A 432 22.89 7.29 -50.70
N GLU A 433 21.71 6.77 -50.99
CA GLU A 433 21.50 5.62 -51.85
C GLU A 433 20.36 5.88 -52.84
N PHE A 434 20.38 5.20 -53.97
CA PHE A 434 19.46 5.39 -55.09
C PHE A 434 18.76 4.08 -55.41
N SER A 435 17.48 4.17 -55.78
CA SER A 435 16.72 3.03 -56.27
C SER A 435 16.43 3.17 -57.75
N HIS A 436 16.63 2.09 -58.50
CA HIS A 436 16.37 2.01 -59.94
C HIS A 436 15.12 1.16 -60.27
N ASP A 437 14.43 0.64 -59.25
CA ASP A 437 13.40 -0.39 -59.35
C ASP A 437 12.13 -0.05 -58.55
N GLY A 438 11.81 1.24 -58.44
CA GLY A 438 10.59 1.71 -57.78
C GLY A 438 10.65 1.68 -56.25
N GLY A 439 11.84 1.78 -55.67
CA GLY A 439 12.04 1.82 -54.22
C GLY A 439 12.20 0.44 -53.58
N THR A 440 12.41 -0.61 -54.37
CA THR A 440 12.52 -1.99 -53.86
C THR A 440 13.94 -2.27 -53.35
N THR A 441 14.96 -1.89 -54.14
CA THR A 441 16.36 -1.99 -53.78
C THR A 441 17.03 -0.63 -53.86
N PHE A 442 18.12 -0.47 -53.10
CA PHE A 442 18.89 0.76 -53.01
C PHE A 442 20.37 0.42 -53.05
N ASP A 443 21.13 1.20 -53.82
CA ASP A 443 22.59 1.09 -53.91
C ASP A 443 23.25 2.48 -53.98
N ALA A 444 24.58 2.53 -54.06
CA ALA A 444 25.32 3.80 -54.12
C ALA A 444 25.53 4.33 -55.55
N VAL A 445 24.86 3.74 -56.56
CA VAL A 445 25.06 4.06 -57.97
C VAL A 445 24.17 5.23 -58.37
N ASP A 446 24.78 6.40 -58.47
CA ASP A 446 24.12 7.59 -59.00
C ASP A 446 24.10 7.56 -60.54
N ASN A 447 23.22 6.77 -61.13
CA ASN A 447 22.98 6.78 -62.57
C ASN A 447 21.51 6.63 -62.95
N ALA A 448 21.14 7.16 -64.12
CA ALA A 448 19.79 6.99 -64.63
C ALA A 448 19.50 5.52 -64.98
N PRO A 449 18.28 5.01 -64.75
CA PRO A 449 17.14 5.73 -64.17
C PRO A 449 17.13 5.69 -62.63
N VAL A 450 17.06 6.85 -61.95
CA VAL A 450 16.80 6.91 -60.50
C VAL A 450 15.30 7.14 -60.28
N THR A 451 14.68 6.26 -59.50
CA THR A 451 13.25 6.30 -59.15
C THR A 451 13.02 6.82 -57.73
N HIS A 452 13.93 6.56 -56.80
CA HIS A 452 13.88 7.06 -55.43
C HIS A 452 15.28 7.42 -54.94
N VAL A 453 15.34 8.36 -54.01
CA VAL A 453 16.55 8.70 -53.25
C VAL A 453 16.30 8.38 -51.78
N ARG A 454 17.26 7.71 -51.14
CA ARG A 454 17.25 7.39 -49.71
C ARG A 454 18.42 8.08 -49.02
N TRP A 455 18.13 8.78 -47.93
CA TRP A 455 19.12 9.30 -46.99
C TRP A 455 19.00 8.56 -45.67
N THR A 456 19.98 7.73 -45.35
CA THR A 456 20.09 7.09 -44.04
C THR A 456 20.93 7.98 -43.14
N VAL A 457 20.33 8.53 -42.06
CA VAL A 457 21.02 9.41 -41.12
C VAL A 457 22.09 8.60 -40.36
N ALA A 458 23.34 9.04 -40.40
CA ALA A 458 24.47 8.28 -39.89
C ALA A 458 24.55 8.24 -38.35
N ALA A 459 24.00 9.25 -37.68
CA ALA A 459 23.92 9.34 -36.22
C ALA A 459 22.45 9.27 -35.76
N PRO A 460 22.16 8.68 -34.59
CA PRO A 460 20.84 8.76 -33.99
C PRO A 460 20.42 10.22 -33.78
N LEU A 461 19.13 10.52 -33.97
CA LEU A 461 18.58 11.86 -33.76
C LEU A 461 18.03 11.99 -32.34
N ALA A 462 18.69 12.79 -31.50
CA ALA A 462 18.18 13.13 -30.18
C ALA A 462 16.92 14.03 -30.29
N PRO A 463 16.08 14.11 -29.25
CA PRO A 463 14.97 15.06 -29.21
C PRO A 463 15.43 16.49 -29.51
N GLY A 464 14.80 17.13 -30.49
CA GLY A 464 15.10 18.47 -30.97
C GLY A 464 16.12 18.55 -32.12
N ASP A 465 16.79 17.45 -32.48
CA ASP A 465 17.72 17.45 -33.60
C ASP A 465 16.99 17.74 -34.93
N THR A 466 17.65 18.49 -35.80
CA THR A 466 17.13 18.90 -37.10
C THR A 466 18.14 18.60 -38.21
N GLY A 467 17.64 18.44 -39.43
CA GLY A 467 18.48 18.30 -40.61
C GLY A 467 17.72 18.60 -41.89
N SER A 468 18.46 18.62 -42.99
CA SER A 468 17.92 18.91 -44.31
C SER A 468 18.63 18.06 -45.36
N VAL A 469 17.86 17.48 -46.27
CA VAL A 469 18.34 16.73 -47.43
C VAL A 469 17.69 17.27 -48.70
N SER A 470 18.34 17.13 -49.84
CA SER A 470 17.80 17.65 -51.10
C SER A 470 18.29 16.89 -52.31
N TYR A 471 17.60 17.06 -53.44
CA TYR A 471 18.05 16.64 -54.77
C TYR A 471 17.39 17.47 -55.86
N GLN A 472 17.88 17.36 -57.10
CA GLN A 472 17.26 17.97 -58.26
C GLN A 472 16.65 16.94 -59.21
N ALA A 473 15.53 17.30 -59.83
CA ALA A 473 14.95 16.54 -60.92
C ALA A 473 14.47 17.48 -62.04
N ARG A 474 14.67 17.09 -63.30
CA ARG A 474 14.32 17.83 -64.50
C ARG A 474 12.99 17.38 -65.07
N VAL A 475 12.07 18.30 -65.31
CA VAL A 475 10.79 18.02 -65.98
C VAL A 475 11.06 17.57 -67.42
N GLN A 476 10.44 16.46 -67.84
CA GLN A 476 10.60 15.89 -69.19
C GLN A 476 9.62 16.47 -70.22
#